data_AF-A0A851M3H8-F1
#
_entry.id   AF-A0A851M3H8-F1
#
_cell.length_a   1.000
_cell.length_b   1.000
_cell.length_c   1.000
_cell.angle_alpha   90.00
_cell.angle_beta   90.00
_cell.angle_gamma   90.00
#
_symmetry.space_group_name_H-M   'P 1'
#
loop_
_entity.id
_entity.type
_entity.pdbx_description
1 polymer ?
#
loop_
_entity_poly.entity_id
_entity_poly.type
_entity_poly.pdbx_seq_one_letter_code
_entity_poly.pdbx_strand_id
1 'polypeptide(L)'
;ECEVVDDQPTCIQDTFSTCWATGDPHYQTFDGKAFDFMGTCTYTLTKSCDSDPTLPVFSVEAKNEHRGNLKVSYVGSVTVHVYGITIAVVRSENGIVRVDNHRSRLPISLAQGKLHLQQKGKSVLIKTAFNLKVLYDWDDHVVVKLPGTLSGKVCGMCGN
;
A
#
# COMPACT_ATOMS: atom_id res chain seq x y z
N GLU A 1 10.04 -8.23 16.37
CA GLU A 1 11.48 -8.35 16.69
C GLU A 1 11.62 -8.65 18.19
N CYS A 2 12.64 -9.37 18.63
CA CYS A 2 12.86 -9.53 20.08
C CYS A 2 14.13 -8.76 20.44
N GLU A 3 13.99 -7.77 21.32
CA GLU A 3 15.05 -6.87 21.76
C GLU A 3 15.23 -7.01 23.28
N VAL A 4 16.41 -6.67 23.77
CA VAL A 4 16.66 -6.61 25.21
C VAL A 4 16.33 -5.19 25.68
N VAL A 5 15.26 -5.06 26.46
CA VAL A 5 14.85 -3.81 27.12
C VAL A 5 15.04 -4.04 28.62
N ASP A 6 15.84 -3.20 29.29
CA ASP A 6 16.17 -3.32 30.71
C ASP A 6 16.65 -4.72 31.14
N ASP A 7 17.62 -5.28 30.41
CA ASP A 7 18.18 -6.64 30.61
C ASP A 7 17.16 -7.79 30.52
N GLN A 8 15.94 -7.53 30.02
CA GLN A 8 14.93 -8.57 29.76
C GLN A 8 14.65 -8.76 28.27
N PRO A 9 14.61 -10.02 27.78
CA PRO A 9 14.24 -10.31 26.40
C PRO A 9 12.75 -10.00 26.19
N THR A 10 12.48 -8.91 25.47
CA THR A 10 11.13 -8.45 25.15
C THR A 10 10.86 -8.66 23.67
N CYS A 11 9.85 -9.49 23.35
CA CYS A 11 9.40 -9.64 21.98
C CYS A 11 8.43 -8.52 21.62
N ILE A 12 8.96 -7.50 20.95
CA ILE A 12 8.17 -6.46 20.28
C ILE A 12 7.49 -7.12 19.08
N GLN A 13 6.24 -7.53 19.24
CA GLN A 13 5.46 -7.93 18.07
C GLN A 13 5.14 -6.66 17.27
N ASP A 14 5.74 -6.54 16.09
CA ASP A 14 5.23 -5.62 15.08
C ASP A 14 3.84 -6.13 14.68
N THR A 15 2.81 -5.63 15.35
CA THR A 15 1.43 -5.91 14.98
C THR A 15 1.16 -5.17 13.68
N PHE A 16 0.70 -5.91 12.67
CA PHE A 16 0.31 -5.34 11.39
C PHE A 16 -1.17 -5.56 11.16
N SER A 17 -1.89 -4.51 10.79
CA SER A 17 -3.22 -4.64 10.19
C SER A 17 -3.07 -4.75 8.69
N THR A 18 -3.87 -5.62 8.06
CA THR A 18 -3.81 -5.91 6.62
C THR A 18 -5.13 -5.55 5.97
N CYS A 19 -5.08 -4.72 4.94
CA CYS A 19 -6.17 -4.43 4.02
C CYS A 19 -5.79 -4.96 2.64
N TRP A 20 -6.76 -5.43 1.85
CA TRP A 20 -6.52 -5.84 0.48
C TRP A 20 -7.72 -5.59 -0.43
N ALA A 21 -7.46 -5.53 -1.73
CA ALA A 21 -8.47 -5.47 -2.78
C ALA A 21 -8.07 -6.40 -3.93
N THR A 22 -9.03 -7.12 -4.51
CA THR A 22 -8.81 -8.07 -5.63
C THR A 22 -10.03 -8.11 -6.57
N GLY A 23 -9.81 -8.44 -7.84
CA GLY A 23 -10.90 -8.80 -8.77
C GLY A 23 -11.91 -7.68 -9.06
N ASP A 24 -13.20 -8.04 -9.05
CA ASP A 24 -14.38 -7.18 -9.22
C ASP A 24 -14.87 -6.70 -7.85
N PRO A 25 -14.63 -5.45 -7.47
CA PRO A 25 -13.65 -5.18 -6.42
C PRO A 25 -14.14 -5.68 -5.05
N HIS A 26 -13.59 -6.80 -4.61
CA HIS A 26 -13.75 -7.32 -3.26
C HIS A 26 -12.66 -6.68 -2.39
N TYR A 27 -13.09 -5.98 -1.35
CA TYR A 27 -12.21 -5.34 -0.38
C TYR A 27 -12.30 -6.05 0.97
N GLN A 28 -11.19 -6.08 1.70
CA GLN A 28 -11.17 -6.37 3.13
C GLN A 28 -10.47 -5.21 3.85
N THR A 29 -11.14 -4.62 4.84
CA THR A 29 -10.59 -3.54 5.67
C THR A 29 -9.53 -4.04 6.65
N PHE A 30 -8.82 -3.11 7.31
CA PHE A 30 -7.84 -3.44 8.35
C PHE A 30 -8.43 -4.24 9.52
N ASP A 31 -9.70 -4.01 9.87
CA ASP A 31 -10.45 -4.75 10.90
C ASP A 31 -11.08 -6.05 10.39
N GLY A 32 -10.84 -6.41 9.12
CA GLY A 32 -11.34 -7.64 8.52
C GLY A 32 -12.77 -7.59 7.99
N LYS A 33 -13.36 -6.41 7.84
CA LYS A 33 -14.69 -6.28 7.22
C LYS A 33 -14.57 -6.40 5.70
N ALA A 34 -15.28 -7.36 5.12
CA ALA A 34 -15.37 -7.55 3.68
C ALA A 34 -16.51 -6.71 3.06
N PHE A 35 -16.30 -6.15 1.88
CA PHE A 35 -17.33 -5.46 1.10
C PHE A 35 -16.98 -5.39 -0.39
N ASP A 36 -18.00 -5.17 -1.22
CA ASP A 36 -17.86 -5.06 -2.67
C ASP A 36 -18.07 -3.62 -3.13
N PHE A 37 -17.28 -3.15 -4.07
CA PHE A 37 -17.42 -1.78 -4.58
C PHE A 37 -17.04 -1.65 -6.06
N MET A 38 -18.04 -1.60 -6.94
CA MET A 38 -17.89 -1.63 -8.40
C MET A 38 -17.77 -0.23 -9.03
N GLY A 39 -16.73 0.51 -8.63
CA GLY A 39 -16.44 1.83 -9.20
C GLY A 39 -15.16 1.83 -10.07
N THR A 40 -15.10 2.71 -11.08
CA THR A 40 -13.99 2.82 -12.05
C THR A 40 -13.13 4.08 -11.91
N CYS A 41 -13.29 4.79 -10.79
CA CYS A 41 -12.45 5.95 -10.48
C CYS A 41 -11.14 5.51 -9.78
N THR A 42 -10.35 6.51 -9.42
CA THR A 42 -9.29 6.35 -8.43
C THR A 42 -9.89 6.44 -7.04
N TYR A 43 -9.53 5.50 -6.17
CA TYR A 43 -9.99 5.43 -4.79
C TYR A 43 -8.83 5.39 -3.82
N THR A 44 -8.94 6.16 -2.74
CA THR A 44 -8.01 6.10 -1.62
C THR A 44 -8.28 4.84 -0.79
N LEU A 45 -7.38 3.87 -0.88
CA LEU A 45 -7.41 2.69 -0.01
C LEU A 45 -7.18 3.11 1.43
N THR A 46 -6.11 3.86 1.66
CA THR A 46 -5.78 4.40 2.98
C THR A 46 -4.91 5.65 2.83
N LYS A 47 -5.05 6.60 3.74
CA LYS A 47 -4.17 7.75 3.91
C LYS A 47 -4.08 8.14 5.37
N SER A 48 -3.05 8.90 5.73
CA SER A 48 -2.96 9.54 7.05
C SER A 48 -4.08 10.57 7.20
N CYS A 49 -4.81 10.53 8.31
CA CYS A 49 -5.94 11.45 8.58
C CYS A 49 -5.89 12.11 9.96
N ASP A 50 -4.93 11.73 10.79
CA ASP A 50 -4.68 12.33 12.09
C ASP A 50 -3.98 13.70 11.96
N SER A 51 -4.21 14.59 12.93
CA SER A 51 -3.65 15.94 12.97
C SER A 51 -2.28 16.02 13.64
N ASP A 52 -1.79 14.93 14.24
CA ASP A 52 -0.48 14.84 14.87
C ASP A 52 0.64 15.01 13.81
N PRO A 53 1.42 16.09 13.88
CA PRO A 53 2.46 16.40 12.89
C PRO A 53 3.66 15.45 12.96
N THR A 54 3.75 14.61 14.00
CA THR A 54 4.82 13.62 14.14
C THR A 54 4.55 12.35 13.34
N LEU A 55 3.31 12.15 12.88
CA LEU A 55 2.93 10.98 12.10
C LEU A 55 3.37 11.09 10.64
N PRO A 56 3.69 9.96 10.00
CA PRO A 56 4.03 9.97 8.58
C PRO A 56 2.82 10.39 7.75
N VAL A 57 3.04 11.32 6.82
CA VAL A 57 2.04 11.70 5.81
C VAL A 57 2.20 10.81 4.59
N PHE A 58 1.15 10.05 4.25
CA PHE A 58 1.12 9.20 3.06
C PHE A 58 -0.30 9.00 2.54
N SER A 59 -0.42 8.56 1.28
CA SER A 59 -1.65 7.98 0.74
C SER A 59 -1.34 6.79 -0.17
N VAL A 60 -2.26 5.83 -0.20
CA VAL A 60 -2.27 4.69 -1.11
C VAL A 60 -3.59 4.71 -1.85
N GLU A 61 -3.51 4.77 -3.16
CA GLU A 61 -4.64 4.87 -4.07
C GLU A 61 -4.64 3.70 -5.05
N ALA A 62 -5.82 3.19 -5.36
CA ALA A 62 -6.04 2.20 -6.40
C ALA A 62 -6.96 2.78 -7.46
N LYS A 63 -6.55 2.71 -8.71
CA LYS A 63 -7.41 3.07 -9.85
C LYS A 63 -8.01 1.81 -10.43
N ASN A 64 -9.33 1.74 -10.44
CA ASN A 64 -10.05 0.64 -11.06
C ASN A 64 -10.35 0.96 -12.53
N GLU A 65 -10.19 -0.01 -13.42
CA GLU A 65 -10.42 0.16 -14.86
C GLU A 65 -11.16 -1.06 -15.44
N HIS A 66 -11.97 -0.84 -16.47
CA HIS A 66 -12.65 -1.93 -17.18
C HIS A 66 -11.68 -2.78 -17.99
N ARG A 67 -11.93 -4.09 -18.07
CA ARG A 67 -11.14 -5.05 -18.86
C ARG A 67 -11.89 -5.48 -20.13
N GLY A 68 -12.21 -4.53 -21.00
CA GLY A 68 -13.00 -4.78 -22.21
C GLY A 68 -14.49 -5.07 -21.97
N ASN A 69 -14.89 -5.41 -20.74
CA ASN A 69 -16.27 -5.48 -20.28
C ASN A 69 -16.58 -4.31 -19.34
N LEU A 70 -17.56 -3.48 -19.70
CA LEU A 70 -17.98 -2.31 -18.93
C LEU A 70 -18.77 -2.65 -17.65
N LYS A 71 -19.12 -3.92 -17.42
CA LYS A 71 -19.85 -4.35 -16.22
C LYS A 71 -18.98 -4.56 -14.99
N VAL A 72 -17.66 -4.72 -15.16
CA VAL A 72 -16.72 -5.07 -14.08
C VAL A 72 -15.45 -4.23 -14.14
N SER A 73 -14.80 -3.98 -13.00
CA SER A 73 -13.59 -3.14 -12.92
C SER A 73 -12.50 -3.80 -12.09
N TYR A 74 -11.25 -3.69 -12.54
CA TYR A 74 -10.07 -4.28 -11.89
C TYR A 74 -9.08 -3.19 -11.49
N VAL A 75 -8.25 -3.42 -10.47
CA VAL A 75 -7.16 -2.50 -10.11
C VAL A 75 -6.16 -2.41 -11.27
N GLY A 76 -6.21 -1.33 -12.05
CA GLY A 76 -5.32 -1.08 -13.19
C GLY A 76 -4.01 -0.40 -12.81
N SER A 77 -3.99 0.30 -11.67
CA SER A 77 -2.76 0.84 -11.11
C SER A 77 -2.90 1.11 -9.61
N VAL A 78 -1.76 1.04 -8.91
CA VAL A 78 -1.63 1.44 -7.50
C VAL A 78 -0.67 2.61 -7.43
N THR A 79 -1.10 3.70 -6.80
CA THR A 79 -0.30 4.91 -6.59
C THR A 79 -0.04 5.11 -5.10
N VAL A 80 1.22 5.33 -4.73
CA VAL A 80 1.65 5.62 -3.36
C VAL A 80 2.30 7.00 -3.35
N HIS A 81 1.76 7.89 -2.52
CA HIS A 81 2.37 9.19 -2.23
C HIS A 81 3.01 9.14 -0.85
N VAL A 82 4.33 9.34 -0.76
CA VAL A 82 5.05 9.32 0.50
C VAL A 82 6.38 10.07 0.37
N TYR A 83 6.79 10.80 1.41
CA TYR A 83 8.03 11.60 1.42
C TYR A 83 8.13 12.63 0.28
N GLY A 84 7.00 13.13 -0.22
CA GLY A 84 6.96 14.03 -1.38
C GLY A 84 7.21 13.34 -2.73
N ILE A 85 7.28 12.01 -2.76
CA ILE A 85 7.51 11.19 -3.96
C ILE A 85 6.20 10.51 -4.35
N THR A 86 5.92 10.48 -5.65
CA THR A 86 4.81 9.72 -6.22
C THR A 86 5.32 8.45 -6.87
N ILE A 87 4.90 7.30 -6.37
CA ILE A 87 5.17 5.98 -6.95
C ILE A 87 3.90 5.46 -7.59
N ALA A 88 3.90 5.23 -8.90
CA ALA A 88 2.82 4.54 -9.58
C ALA A 88 3.28 3.17 -10.10
N VAL A 89 2.49 2.15 -9.81
CA VAL A 89 2.67 0.77 -10.27
C VAL A 89 1.51 0.46 -11.22
N VAL A 90 1.82 0.30 -12.50
CA VAL A 90 0.81 0.17 -13.56
C VAL A 90 0.73 -1.27 -14.02
N ARG A 91 -0.48 -1.81 -14.16
CA ARG A 91 -0.73 -3.18 -14.63
C ARG A 91 0.09 -3.53 -15.87
N SER A 92 0.57 -4.77 -15.92
CA SER A 92 1.39 -5.32 -17.02
C SER A 92 2.76 -4.65 -17.25
N GLU A 93 3.19 -3.71 -16.42
CA GLU A 93 4.55 -3.15 -16.46
C GLU A 93 5.53 -3.88 -15.53
N ASN A 94 5.50 -5.21 -15.52
CA ASN A 94 6.22 -6.05 -14.56
C ASN A 94 7.70 -5.64 -14.42
N GLY A 95 8.11 -5.36 -13.17
CA GLY A 95 9.48 -4.97 -12.84
C GLY A 95 9.80 -3.48 -13.06
N ILE A 96 8.84 -2.67 -13.54
CA ILE A 96 9.02 -1.24 -13.83
C ILE A 96 7.99 -0.40 -13.08
N VAL A 97 8.45 0.43 -12.16
CA VAL A 97 7.62 1.42 -11.46
C VAL A 97 7.82 2.80 -12.06
N ARG A 98 6.84 3.69 -11.90
CA ARG A 98 6.96 5.11 -12.27
C ARG A 98 7.20 5.93 -11.00
N VAL A 99 8.35 6.59 -10.93
CA VAL A 99 8.73 7.50 -9.84
C VAL A 99 8.61 8.91 -10.38
N ASP A 100 7.70 9.72 -9.83
CA ASP A 100 7.39 11.08 -10.29
C ASP A 100 7.22 11.13 -11.82
N ASN A 101 6.39 10.20 -12.32
CA ASN A 101 6.09 9.98 -13.75
C ASN A 101 7.27 9.48 -14.63
N HIS A 102 8.43 9.15 -14.05
CA HIS A 102 9.57 8.59 -14.76
C HIS A 102 9.71 7.07 -14.53
N ARG A 103 9.85 6.30 -15.60
CA ARG A 103 9.97 4.83 -15.51
C ARG A 103 11.32 4.43 -14.93
N SER A 104 11.29 3.56 -13.93
CA SER A 104 12.47 3.06 -13.22
C SER A 104 12.36 1.55 -12.98
N ARG A 105 13.47 0.82 -13.11
CA ARG A 105 13.51 -0.64 -12.91
C ARG A 105 13.79 -0.98 -11.46
N LEU A 106 13.12 -2.01 -10.93
CA LEU A 106 13.36 -2.55 -9.60
C LEU A 106 14.69 -3.34 -9.53
N PRO A 107 15.38 -3.40 -8.38
CA PRO A 107 15.07 -2.72 -7.12
C PRO A 107 15.55 -1.27 -7.09
N ILE A 108 14.88 -0.42 -6.30
CA ILE A 108 15.19 1.01 -6.14
C ILE A 108 15.10 1.38 -4.66
N SER A 109 16.01 2.24 -4.22
CA SER A 109 15.93 2.89 -2.91
C SER A 109 15.89 4.41 -3.11
N LEU A 110 14.98 5.07 -2.41
CA LEU A 110 14.70 6.50 -2.50
C LEU A 110 14.67 7.12 -1.09
N ALA A 111 14.58 8.45 -1.01
CA ALA A 111 14.49 9.20 0.26
C ALA A 111 15.60 8.82 1.27
N GLN A 112 16.86 8.79 0.81
CA GLN A 112 18.03 8.36 1.58
C GLN A 112 17.86 7.00 2.28
N GLY A 113 17.23 6.03 1.62
CA GLY A 113 17.02 4.69 2.20
C GLY A 113 15.72 4.55 3.01
N LYS A 114 14.87 5.58 3.07
CA LYS A 114 13.58 5.47 3.78
C LYS A 114 12.48 4.80 2.96
N LEU A 115 12.66 4.70 1.65
CA LEU A 115 11.69 4.11 0.74
C LEU A 115 12.39 3.06 -0.14
N HIS A 116 11.93 1.82 -0.06
CA HIS A 116 12.47 0.69 -0.80
C HIS A 116 11.40 0.06 -1.68
N LEU A 117 11.72 -0.12 -2.95
CA LEU A 117 10.86 -0.79 -3.92
C LEU A 117 11.64 -1.98 -4.46
N GLN A 118 11.09 -3.17 -4.34
CA GLN A 118 11.75 -4.39 -4.80
C GLN A 118 10.74 -5.40 -5.31
N GLN A 119 11.19 -6.31 -6.17
CA GLN A 119 10.36 -7.43 -6.58
C GLN A 119 10.30 -8.48 -5.47
N LYS A 120 9.10 -8.95 -5.16
CA LYS A 120 8.84 -10.05 -4.23
C LYS A 120 7.94 -11.07 -4.91
N GLY A 121 8.55 -12.13 -5.43
CA GLY A 121 7.84 -13.11 -6.26
C GLY A 121 7.27 -12.44 -7.52
N LYS A 122 5.95 -12.56 -7.72
CA LYS A 122 5.24 -11.93 -8.84
C LYS A 122 4.79 -10.49 -8.56
N SER A 123 4.95 -10.01 -7.33
CA SER A 123 4.50 -8.68 -6.92
C SER A 123 5.67 -7.71 -6.79
N VAL A 124 5.38 -6.41 -6.89
CA VAL A 124 6.25 -5.39 -6.29
C VAL A 124 5.95 -5.31 -4.79
N LEU A 125 6.98 -5.06 -3.99
CA LEU A 125 6.88 -4.64 -2.60
C LEU A 125 7.44 -3.22 -2.48
N ILE A 126 6.58 -2.29 -2.06
CA ILE A 126 6.97 -0.94 -1.62
C ILE A 126 7.00 -0.98 -0.09
N LYS A 127 8.14 -0.65 0.52
CA LYS A 127 8.34 -0.61 1.96
C LYS A 127 8.88 0.76 2.38
N THR A 128 8.28 1.37 3.40
CA THR A 128 8.76 2.61 4.01
C THR A 128 9.50 2.37 5.32
N ALA A 129 10.22 3.38 5.83
CA ALA A 129 10.91 3.34 7.12
C ALA A 129 9.94 3.21 8.31
N PHE A 130 8.72 3.76 8.20
CA PHE A 130 7.66 3.59 9.20
C PHE A 130 6.87 2.27 9.01
N ASN A 131 7.44 1.30 8.30
CA ASN A 131 6.89 -0.05 8.13
C ASN A 131 5.55 -0.14 7.38
N LEU A 132 5.10 0.89 6.64
CA LEU A 132 4.07 0.70 5.60
C LEU A 132 4.61 -0.25 4.53
N LYS A 133 3.81 -1.25 4.16
CA LYS A 133 4.12 -2.20 3.09
C LYS A 133 2.95 -2.23 2.12
N VAL A 134 3.23 -1.99 0.84
CA VAL A 134 2.25 -2.15 -0.25
C VAL A 134 2.76 -3.24 -1.19
N LEU A 135 1.94 -4.24 -1.44
CA LEU A 135 2.18 -5.26 -2.45
C LEU A 135 1.15 -5.11 -3.56
N TYR A 136 1.59 -5.17 -4.81
CA TYR A 136 0.70 -5.25 -5.97
C TYR A 136 1.29 -6.24 -6.96
N ASP A 137 0.46 -7.13 -7.50
CA ASP A 137 0.86 -8.24 -8.36
C ASP A 137 0.95 -7.91 -9.85
N TRP A 138 0.78 -6.64 -10.21
CA TRP A 138 0.74 -6.15 -11.59
C TRP A 138 -0.46 -6.62 -12.40
N ASP A 139 -1.50 -7.17 -11.74
CA ASP A 139 -2.76 -7.55 -12.39
C ASP A 139 -3.95 -6.90 -11.71
N ASP A 140 -4.36 -7.37 -10.53
CA ASP A 140 -5.58 -6.93 -9.86
C ASP A 140 -5.55 -6.98 -8.33
N HIS A 141 -4.54 -7.58 -7.73
CA HIS A 141 -4.49 -7.81 -6.29
C HIS A 141 -3.49 -6.87 -5.61
N VAL A 142 -4.02 -6.00 -4.76
CA VAL A 142 -3.25 -5.09 -3.91
C VAL A 142 -3.43 -5.44 -2.44
N VAL A 143 -2.32 -5.43 -1.69
CA VAL A 143 -2.28 -5.65 -0.24
C VAL A 143 -1.57 -4.48 0.41
N VAL A 144 -2.22 -3.85 1.39
CA VAL A 144 -1.64 -2.80 2.22
C VAL A 144 -1.49 -3.32 3.64
N LYS A 145 -0.30 -3.18 4.22
CA LYS A 145 -0.03 -3.50 5.63
C LYS A 145 0.47 -2.27 6.35
N LEU A 146 -0.15 -1.97 7.49
CA LEU A 146 0.21 -0.86 8.36
C LEU A 146 0.63 -1.38 9.75
N PRO A 147 1.63 -0.77 10.40
CA PRO A 147 1.93 -1.05 11.79
C PRO A 147 0.76 -0.62 12.70
N GLY A 148 0.55 -1.33 13.80
CA GLY A 148 -0.51 -1.04 14.77
C GLY A 148 -0.40 0.35 15.41
N THR A 149 0.77 0.98 15.37
CA THR A 149 0.99 2.38 15.81
C THR A 149 0.21 3.41 15.00
N LEU A 150 -0.29 3.03 13.81
CA LEU A 150 -1.14 3.84 12.94
C LEU A 150 -2.65 3.51 13.06
N SER A 151 -3.03 2.60 13.96
CA SER A 151 -4.45 2.29 14.22
C SER A 151 -5.21 3.53 14.71
N GLY A 152 -6.38 3.77 14.14
CA GLY A 152 -7.22 4.94 14.42
C GLY A 152 -6.73 6.25 13.81
N LYS A 153 -5.57 6.23 13.11
CA LYS A 153 -4.90 7.44 12.58
C LYS A 153 -4.96 7.53 11.06
N VAL A 154 -5.58 6.55 10.42
CA VAL A 154 -5.77 6.49 8.98
C VAL A 154 -7.25 6.54 8.63
N CYS A 155 -7.54 6.84 7.37
CA CYS A 155 -8.89 6.73 6.82
C CYS A 155 -8.85 6.39 5.33
N GLY A 156 -9.98 5.92 4.79
CA GLY A 156 -10.11 5.49 3.40
C GLY A 156 -11.01 4.27 3.28
N MET A 157 -10.97 3.61 2.12
CA MET A 157 -11.75 2.37 1.90
C MET A 157 -11.34 1.22 2.83
N CYS A 158 -10.10 1.23 3.34
CA CYS A 158 -9.59 0.24 4.28
C CYS A 158 -10.01 0.47 5.73
N GLY A 159 -10.82 1.49 6.03
CA GLY A 159 -11.17 1.85 7.41
C GLY A 159 -10.10 2.69 8.10
N ASN A 160 -10.03 2.58 9.43
CA ASN A 160 -9.18 3.36 10.32
C ASN A 160 -8.22 2.51 11.17
#